data_AF-A0A2N2DUI0-F1
#
_entry.id   AF-A0A2N2DUI0-F1
#
_cell.length_a   1.000
_cell.length_b   1.000
_cell.length_c   1.000
_cell.angle_alpha   90.00
_cell.angle_beta   90.00
_cell.angle_gamma   90.00
#
_symmetry.space_group_name_H-M   'P 1'
#
loop_
_entity.id
_entity.type
_entity.pdbx_description
1 polymer ?
#
loop_
_entity_poly.entity_id
_entity_poly.type
_entity_poly.pdbx_seq_one_letter_code
_entity_poly.pdbx_strand_id
1 'polypeptide(L)'
;MEQKKDIALRSELRLEDTWNLTPIYADDAAWESDFTEVDGKAPKAAGFQGRLGESAQVLLDAIKFQEDVFYKVGLLYVYAHLNFDTDTTNAHYQAMFSRIESLYAKVSAAFSFYRSELMEIEEAKIWGFVDQKGSWIVNPQYEKINNFDNQMARVRKAGEWGWIDPSGKYIINPQFANAMDFVKVSK
;
A
#
# COMPACT_ATOMS: atom_id res chain seq x y z
N MET A 1 -35.73 -16.38 43.16
CA MET A 1 -34.33 -15.91 43.25
C MET A 1 -33.59 -16.56 42.11
N GLU A 2 -33.18 -15.77 41.13
CA GLU A 2 -32.50 -16.24 39.93
C GLU A 2 -31.07 -16.65 40.31
N GLN A 3 -30.69 -17.91 40.06
CA GLN A 3 -29.32 -18.37 40.29
C GLN A 3 -28.38 -17.54 39.41
N LYS A 4 -27.50 -16.76 40.03
CA LYS A 4 -26.42 -16.05 39.35
C LYS A 4 -25.57 -17.11 38.66
N LYS A 5 -25.67 -17.23 37.33
CA LYS A 5 -24.79 -18.10 36.54
C LYS A 5 -23.35 -17.68 36.83
N ASP A 6 -22.55 -18.62 37.30
CA ASP A 6 -21.12 -18.44 37.47
C ASP A 6 -20.49 -18.45 36.08
N ILE A 7 -20.10 -17.28 35.59
CA ILE A 7 -19.50 -17.11 34.27
C ILE A 7 -17.99 -17.11 34.47
N ALA A 8 -17.31 -18.09 33.89
CA ALA A 8 -15.85 -18.23 33.98
C ALA A 8 -15.14 -16.97 33.47
N LEU A 9 -14.09 -16.57 34.19
CA LEU A 9 -13.22 -15.49 33.76
C LEU A 9 -12.35 -15.94 32.59
N ARG A 10 -11.89 -14.97 31.78
CA ARG A 10 -11.03 -15.28 30.64
C ARG A 10 -9.75 -16.02 31.04
N SER A 11 -9.16 -15.66 32.19
CA SER A 11 -7.95 -16.31 32.73
C SER A 11 -8.17 -17.78 33.13
N GLU A 12 -9.42 -18.23 33.23
CA GLU A 12 -9.79 -19.59 33.64
C GLU A 12 -10.07 -20.50 32.43
N LEU A 13 -10.09 -19.95 31.21
CA LEU A 13 -10.28 -20.72 29.98
C LEU A 13 -9.01 -21.49 29.61
N ARG A 14 -9.20 -22.67 29.02
CA ARG A 14 -8.10 -23.49 28.50
C ARG A 14 -7.51 -22.82 27.27
N LEU A 15 -6.20 -22.90 27.10
CA LEU A 15 -5.51 -22.26 25.97
C LEU A 15 -6.04 -22.75 24.61
N GLU A 16 -6.42 -24.03 24.48
CA GLU A 16 -7.01 -24.57 23.26
C GLU A 16 -8.37 -23.96 22.88
N ASP A 17 -9.06 -23.32 23.84
CA ASP A 17 -10.33 -22.63 23.61
C ASP A 17 -10.11 -21.12 23.34
N THR A 18 -8.85 -20.70 23.16
CA THR A 18 -8.46 -19.31 22.89
C THR A 18 -7.75 -19.19 21.55
N TRP A 19 -7.83 -18.01 20.93
CA TRP A 19 -6.99 -17.70 19.78
C TRP A 19 -5.51 -17.67 20.15
N ASN A 20 -4.67 -18.21 19.29
CA ASN A 20 -3.22 -18.16 19.45
C ASN A 20 -2.63 -16.94 18.72
N LEU A 21 -2.07 -15.99 19.47
CA LEU A 21 -1.46 -14.77 18.94
C LEU A 21 0.06 -14.89 18.72
N THR A 22 0.69 -16.01 19.12
CA THR A 22 2.13 -16.23 18.94
C THR A 22 2.62 -16.16 17.49
N PRO A 23 1.80 -16.44 16.44
CA PRO A 23 2.21 -16.22 15.06
C PRO A 23 2.35 -14.73 14.68
N ILE A 24 1.76 -13.81 15.45
CA ILE A 24 1.86 -12.36 15.23
C ILE A 24 3.02 -11.81 16.05
N TYR A 25 3.00 -12.00 17.36
CA TYR A 25 4.12 -11.71 18.26
C TYR A 25 4.25 -12.81 19.31
N ALA A 26 5.48 -13.21 19.61
CA ALA A 26 5.75 -14.23 20.63
C ALA A 26 5.30 -13.78 22.02
N ASP A 27 5.48 -12.49 22.33
CA ASP A 27 5.12 -11.86 23.59
C ASP A 27 5.00 -10.33 23.43
N ASP A 28 4.63 -9.66 24.52
CA ASP A 28 4.51 -8.21 24.57
C ASP A 28 5.85 -7.50 24.37
N ALA A 29 6.99 -8.13 24.70
CA ALA A 29 8.30 -7.51 24.50
C ALA A 29 8.66 -7.42 23.00
N ALA A 30 8.30 -8.45 22.22
CA ALA A 30 8.43 -8.42 20.77
C ALA A 30 7.54 -7.31 20.16
N TRP A 31 6.32 -7.15 20.67
CA TRP A 31 5.43 -6.06 20.27
C TRP A 31 6.02 -4.68 20.61
N GLU A 32 6.57 -4.49 21.82
CA GLU A 32 7.19 -3.21 22.23
C GLU A 32 8.40 -2.83 21.39
N SER A 33 9.19 -3.83 20.96
CA SER A 33 10.32 -3.62 20.06
C SER A 33 9.87 -3.05 18.72
N ASP A 34 8.89 -3.68 18.08
CA ASP A 34 8.35 -3.20 16.79
C ASP A 34 7.59 -1.87 16.93
N PHE A 35 6.88 -1.66 18.04
CA PHE A 35 6.25 -0.38 18.36
C PHE A 35 7.29 0.75 18.36
N THR A 36 8.38 0.55 19.10
CA THR A 36 9.46 1.54 19.22
C THR A 36 10.15 1.78 17.88
N GLU A 37 10.38 0.71 17.11
CA GLU A 37 10.96 0.81 15.78
C GLU A 37 10.09 1.65 14.83
N VAL A 38 8.78 1.37 14.78
CA VAL A 38 7.82 2.11 13.96
C VAL A 38 7.74 3.58 14.40
N ASP A 39 7.68 3.85 15.70
CA ASP A 39 7.61 5.21 16.23
C ASP A 39 8.83 6.06 15.82
N GLY A 40 10.01 5.46 15.82
CA GLY A 40 11.25 6.09 15.37
C GLY A 40 11.43 6.13 13.84
N LYS A 41 10.83 5.20 13.10
CA LYS A 41 10.86 5.17 11.63
C LYS A 41 9.90 6.18 11.02
N ALA A 42 8.67 6.29 11.52
CA ALA A 42 7.60 7.06 10.88
C ALA A 42 7.98 8.52 10.54
N PRO A 43 8.67 9.30 11.41
CA PRO A 43 9.08 10.66 11.08
C PRO A 43 10.04 10.76 9.88
N LYS A 44 10.76 9.68 9.55
CA LYS A 44 11.68 9.65 8.40
C LYS A 44 10.95 9.69 7.05
N ALA A 45 9.62 9.50 7.04
CA ALA A 45 8.80 9.75 5.86
C ALA A 45 9.03 11.15 5.28
N ALA A 46 9.30 12.16 6.12
CA ALA A 46 9.59 13.53 5.69
C ALA A 46 10.80 13.63 4.72
N GLY A 47 11.71 12.65 4.71
CA GLY A 47 12.82 12.60 3.75
C GLY A 47 12.40 12.38 2.29
N PHE A 48 11.16 11.94 2.06
CA PHE A 48 10.56 11.75 0.74
C PHE A 48 9.62 12.90 0.32
N GLN A 49 9.31 13.82 1.24
CA GLN A 49 8.37 14.90 0.97
C GLN A 49 8.89 15.87 -0.08
N GLY A 50 8.07 16.14 -1.10
CA GLY A 50 8.36 16.92 -2.29
C GLY A 50 9.16 16.16 -3.35
N ARG A 51 9.43 14.87 -3.15
CA ARG A 51 10.41 14.11 -3.93
C ARG A 51 9.84 12.90 -4.66
N LEU A 52 8.58 12.53 -4.41
CA LEU A 52 7.98 11.32 -4.98
C LEU A 52 8.01 11.31 -6.52
N GLY A 53 7.97 12.48 -7.16
CA GLY A 53 8.05 12.65 -8.62
C GLY A 53 9.47 12.85 -9.19
N GLU A 54 10.53 12.81 -8.38
CA GLU A 54 11.92 13.05 -8.84
C GLU A 54 12.41 11.95 -9.80
N SER A 55 12.12 10.69 -9.47
CA SER A 55 12.49 9.53 -10.28
C SER A 55 11.71 8.28 -9.87
N ALA A 56 11.67 7.27 -10.76
CA ALA A 56 11.07 5.97 -10.46
C ALA A 56 11.73 5.28 -9.24
N GLN A 57 13.03 5.47 -9.03
CA GLN A 57 13.74 4.88 -7.90
C GLN A 57 13.32 5.53 -6.58
N VAL A 58 13.23 6.88 -6.53
CA VAL A 58 12.77 7.60 -5.33
C VAL A 58 11.35 7.20 -4.98
N LEU A 59 10.47 7.08 -5.98
CA LEU A 59 9.10 6.61 -5.79
C LEU A 59 9.06 5.18 -5.25
N LEU A 60 9.84 4.26 -5.83
CA LEU A 60 9.90 2.88 -5.36
C LEU A 60 10.39 2.78 -3.92
N ASP A 61 11.43 3.53 -3.58
CA ASP A 61 12.00 3.54 -2.23
C ASP A 61 10.99 4.11 -1.22
N ALA A 62 10.25 5.16 -1.59
CA ALA A 62 9.19 5.73 -0.78
C ALA A 62 8.03 4.75 -0.56
N ILE A 63 7.56 4.06 -1.61
CA ILE A 63 6.49 3.07 -1.53
C ILE A 63 6.92 1.90 -0.63
N LYS A 64 8.11 1.35 -0.84
CA LYS A 64 8.65 0.27 0.02
C LYS A 64 8.79 0.70 1.47
N PHE A 65 9.22 1.94 1.70
CA PHE A 65 9.31 2.49 3.04
C PHE A 65 7.93 2.62 3.70
N GLN A 66 6.93 3.12 2.97
CA GLN A 66 5.55 3.16 3.42
C GLN A 66 5.01 1.76 3.74
N GLU A 67 5.21 0.79 2.84
CA GLU A 67 4.77 -0.59 3.02
C GLU A 67 5.39 -1.24 4.26
N ASP A 68 6.71 -1.11 4.46
CA ASP A 68 7.40 -1.62 5.65
C ASP A 68 6.79 -1.07 6.95
N VAL A 69 6.53 0.24 7.00
CA VAL A 69 5.92 0.89 8.16
C VAL A 69 4.48 0.42 8.39
N PHE A 70 3.63 0.48 7.37
CA PHE A 70 2.21 0.14 7.52
C PHE A 70 1.97 -1.35 7.75
N TYR A 71 2.83 -2.22 7.22
CA TYR A 71 2.79 -3.66 7.50
C TYR A 71 2.98 -3.93 8.98
N LYS A 72 4.03 -3.35 9.60
CA LYS A 72 4.28 -3.48 11.04
C LYS A 72 3.17 -2.86 11.88
N VAL A 73 2.68 -1.68 11.51
CA VAL A 73 1.52 -1.04 12.17
C VAL A 73 0.30 -1.95 12.17
N GLY A 74 0.03 -2.64 11.05
CA GLY A 74 -1.05 -3.62 10.97
C GLY A 74 -0.89 -4.76 11.97
N LEU A 75 0.29 -5.37 12.05
CA LEU A 75 0.58 -6.43 13.03
C LEU A 75 0.45 -5.94 14.48
N LEU A 76 1.02 -4.78 14.79
CA LEU A 76 0.92 -4.15 16.11
C LEU A 76 -0.55 -3.92 16.51
N TYR A 77 -1.37 -3.42 15.57
CA TYR A 77 -2.78 -3.15 15.79
C TYR A 77 -3.56 -4.43 16.06
N VAL A 78 -3.41 -5.45 15.20
CA VAL A 78 -4.14 -6.72 15.34
C VAL A 78 -3.80 -7.39 16.67
N TYR A 79 -2.51 -7.43 17.05
CA TYR A 79 -2.11 -8.02 18.32
C TYR A 79 -2.70 -7.30 19.53
N ALA A 80 -2.61 -5.96 19.57
CA ALA A 80 -3.14 -5.18 20.69
C ALA A 80 -4.68 -5.25 20.76
N HIS A 81 -5.36 -5.19 19.61
CA HIS A 81 -6.81 -5.25 19.52
C HIS A 81 -7.37 -6.61 19.97
N LEU A 82 -6.79 -7.72 19.52
CA LEU A 82 -7.24 -9.07 19.91
C LEU A 82 -6.98 -9.36 21.39
N ASN A 83 -5.86 -8.85 21.94
CA ASN A 83 -5.61 -8.93 23.38
C ASN A 83 -6.56 -8.04 24.19
N PHE A 84 -6.95 -6.89 23.67
CA PHE A 84 -7.97 -6.04 24.30
C PHE A 84 -9.36 -6.71 24.29
N ASP A 85 -9.80 -7.27 23.17
CA ASP A 85 -11.09 -7.95 23.04
C ASP A 85 -11.19 -9.24 23.88
N THR A 86 -10.03 -9.77 24.26
CA THR A 86 -9.93 -10.93 25.14
C THR A 86 -10.48 -10.62 26.54
N ASP A 87 -10.22 -9.43 27.07
CA ASP A 87 -10.82 -8.90 28.30
C ASP A 87 -10.74 -7.37 28.26
N THR A 88 -11.86 -6.74 27.88
CA THR A 88 -11.93 -5.29 27.72
C THR A 88 -11.81 -4.52 29.04
N THR A 89 -11.74 -5.19 30.20
CA THR A 89 -11.52 -4.57 31.51
C THR A 89 -10.05 -4.60 31.94
N ASN A 90 -9.19 -5.31 31.20
CA ASN A 90 -7.77 -5.40 31.51
C ASN A 90 -7.03 -4.09 31.16
N ALA A 91 -6.57 -3.38 32.19
CA ALA A 91 -5.91 -2.08 32.06
C ALA A 91 -4.61 -2.12 31.21
N HIS A 92 -3.89 -3.24 31.21
CA HIS A 92 -2.66 -3.41 30.42
C HIS A 92 -2.96 -3.39 28.92
N TYR A 93 -3.92 -4.23 28.48
CA TYR A 93 -4.27 -4.30 27.06
C TYR A 93 -5.11 -3.11 26.58
N GLN A 94 -5.88 -2.47 27.46
CA GLN A 94 -6.45 -1.14 27.18
C GLN A 94 -5.35 -0.12 26.83
N ALA A 95 -4.30 -0.05 27.66
CA ALA A 95 -3.20 0.88 27.44
C ALA A 95 -2.43 0.57 26.14
N MET A 96 -2.15 -0.71 25.87
CA MET A 96 -1.51 -1.12 24.61
C MET A 96 -2.35 -0.74 23.39
N PHE A 97 -3.68 -0.95 23.45
CA PHE A 97 -4.57 -0.60 22.35
C PHE A 97 -4.62 0.91 22.11
N SER A 98 -4.79 1.72 23.17
CA SER A 98 -4.75 3.18 23.03
C SER A 98 -3.41 3.71 22.50
N ARG A 99 -2.30 3.04 22.84
CA ARG A 99 -0.97 3.40 22.31
C ARG A 99 -0.86 3.14 20.81
N ILE A 100 -1.33 2.00 20.31
CA ILE A 100 -1.27 1.74 18.86
C ILE A 100 -2.24 2.63 18.08
N GLU A 101 -3.40 3.00 18.63
CA GLU A 101 -4.28 4.00 18.00
C GLU A 101 -3.57 5.35 17.87
N SER A 102 -2.89 5.79 18.93
CA SER A 102 -2.10 7.03 18.92
C SER A 102 -0.94 6.97 17.93
N LEU A 103 -0.22 5.85 17.89
CA LEU A 103 0.87 5.63 16.93
C LEU A 103 0.35 5.61 15.49
N TYR A 104 -0.78 4.94 15.22
CA TYR A 104 -1.40 4.90 13.90
C TYR A 104 -1.77 6.31 13.42
N ALA A 105 -2.32 7.15 14.30
CA ALA A 105 -2.62 8.55 13.97
C ALA A 105 -1.34 9.34 13.63
N LYS A 106 -0.27 9.17 14.41
CA LYS A 106 1.04 9.80 14.17
C LYS A 106 1.65 9.34 12.83
N VAL A 107 1.62 8.03 12.55
CA VAL A 107 2.07 7.45 11.28
C VAL A 107 1.25 8.02 10.13
N SER A 108 -0.07 7.97 10.21
CA SER A 108 -0.96 8.49 9.16
C SER A 108 -0.69 9.97 8.85
N ALA A 109 -0.43 10.78 9.88
CA ALA A 109 -0.07 12.18 9.70
C ALA A 109 1.29 12.34 8.98
N ALA A 110 2.29 11.55 9.35
CA ALA A 110 3.62 11.59 8.74
C ALA A 110 3.61 11.22 7.23
N PHE A 111 2.67 10.39 6.79
CA PHE A 111 2.52 9.97 5.40
C PHE A 111 1.46 10.77 4.62
N SER A 112 0.84 11.78 5.23
CA SER A 112 -0.31 12.50 4.65
C SER A 112 -0.03 13.15 3.28
N PHE A 113 1.22 13.51 2.99
CA PHE A 113 1.64 14.12 1.72
C PHE A 113 1.72 13.12 0.56
N TYR A 114 1.78 11.80 0.83
CA TYR A 114 1.98 10.80 -0.22
C TYR A 114 0.88 10.85 -1.28
N ARG A 115 -0.38 10.92 -0.85
CA ARG A 115 -1.51 10.90 -1.78
C ARG A 115 -1.51 12.13 -2.70
N SER A 116 -1.27 13.32 -2.16
CA SER A 116 -1.23 14.54 -2.97
C SER A 116 -0.06 14.53 -3.95
N GLU A 117 1.13 14.18 -3.48
CA GLU A 117 2.32 14.17 -4.34
C GLU A 117 2.24 13.11 -5.45
N LEU A 118 1.69 11.93 -5.16
CA LEU A 118 1.41 10.92 -6.18
C LEU A 118 0.48 11.43 -7.27
N MET A 119 -0.51 12.25 -6.91
CA MET A 119 -1.45 12.85 -7.86
C MET A 119 -0.83 13.98 -8.69
N GLU A 120 0.27 14.58 -8.22
CA GLU A 120 1.00 15.63 -8.94
C GLU A 120 2.01 15.07 -9.95
N ILE A 121 2.33 13.77 -9.88
CA ILE A 121 3.23 13.15 -10.85
C ILE A 121 2.56 13.16 -12.22
N GLU A 122 3.21 13.81 -13.19
CA GLU A 122 2.76 13.80 -14.58
C GLU A 122 2.58 12.36 -15.07
N GLU A 123 1.39 12.09 -15.61
CA GLU A 123 1.02 10.80 -16.20
C GLU A 123 2.12 10.26 -17.16
N ALA A 124 2.74 11.14 -17.94
CA ALA A 124 3.82 10.79 -18.86
C ALA A 124 5.09 10.23 -18.23
N LYS A 125 5.32 10.45 -16.94
CA LYS A 125 6.44 9.90 -16.17
C LYS A 125 6.16 8.49 -15.62
N ILE A 126 4.89 8.07 -15.60
CA ILE A 126 4.43 6.83 -14.99
C ILE A 126 4.04 5.80 -16.07
N TRP A 127 3.45 6.27 -17.17
CA TRP A 127 2.88 5.42 -18.20
C TRP A 127 3.92 4.82 -19.14
N GLY A 128 4.27 3.56 -18.91
CA GLY A 128 5.08 2.73 -19.79
C GLY A 128 4.71 1.25 -19.68
N PHE A 129 5.45 0.40 -20.39
CA PHE A 129 5.31 -1.06 -20.30
C PHE A 129 6.62 -1.66 -19.82
N VAL A 130 6.55 -2.59 -18.87
CA VAL A 130 7.67 -3.40 -18.40
C VAL A 130 7.41 -4.88 -18.69
N ASP A 131 8.48 -5.65 -18.81
CA ASP A 131 8.38 -7.11 -18.90
C ASP A 131 8.14 -7.74 -17.50
N GLN A 132 8.01 -9.07 -17.46
CA GLN A 132 7.81 -9.81 -16.20
C GLN A 132 9.00 -9.69 -15.23
N LYS A 133 10.17 -9.24 -15.70
CA LYS A 133 11.37 -9.00 -14.90
C LYS A 133 11.48 -7.54 -14.47
N GLY A 134 10.52 -6.69 -14.83
CA GLY A 134 10.51 -5.26 -14.53
C GLY A 134 11.39 -4.40 -15.46
N SER A 135 11.90 -4.96 -16.56
CA SER A 135 12.67 -4.21 -17.55
C SER A 135 11.75 -3.44 -18.49
N TRP A 136 12.08 -2.18 -18.79
CA TRP A 136 11.28 -1.36 -19.71
C TRP A 136 11.23 -1.97 -21.11
N ILE A 137 10.01 -2.24 -21.57
CA ILE A 137 9.67 -2.49 -22.97
C ILE A 137 9.38 -1.15 -23.65
N VAL A 138 8.59 -0.31 -22.97
CA VAL A 138 8.24 1.04 -23.41
C VAL A 138 8.49 1.99 -22.26
N ASN A 139 9.51 2.83 -22.38
CA ASN A 139 9.80 3.85 -21.37
C ASN A 139 8.66 4.88 -21.28
N PRO A 140 8.42 5.47 -20.09
CA PRO A 140 7.50 6.59 -19.95
C PRO A 140 7.91 7.76 -20.83
N GLN A 141 7.06 8.08 -21.81
CA GLN A 141 7.28 9.14 -22.79
C GLN A 141 5.98 9.65 -23.43
N TYR A 142 4.84 9.09 -23.04
CA TYR A 142 3.53 9.32 -23.64
C TYR A 142 2.63 9.97 -22.61
N GLU A 143 1.87 10.98 -23.02
CA GLU A 143 0.85 11.61 -22.15
C GLU A 143 -0.16 10.59 -21.65
N LYS A 144 -0.45 9.58 -22.48
CA LYS A 144 -1.34 8.47 -22.15
C LYS A 144 -0.98 7.23 -22.94
N ILE A 145 -1.06 6.07 -22.30
CA ILE A 145 -0.91 4.76 -22.94
C ILE A 145 -2.10 3.88 -22.55
N ASN A 146 -2.70 3.21 -23.51
CA ASN A 146 -3.72 2.20 -23.28
C ASN A 146 -3.08 0.80 -23.25
N ASN A 147 -3.73 -0.16 -22.59
CA ASN A 147 -3.32 -1.56 -22.64
C ASN A 147 -3.27 -2.07 -24.09
N PHE A 148 -2.44 -3.09 -24.33
CA PHE A 148 -2.43 -3.78 -25.61
C PHE A 148 -3.77 -4.51 -25.84
N ASP A 149 -4.41 -4.19 -26.94
CA ASP A 149 -5.52 -4.95 -27.51
C ASP A 149 -5.17 -5.32 -28.96
N ASN A 150 -5.34 -6.58 -29.32
CA ASN A 150 -4.96 -7.11 -30.64
C ASN A 150 -3.53 -6.75 -31.10
N GLN A 151 -2.55 -6.87 -30.18
CA GLN A 151 -1.14 -6.52 -30.43
C GLN A 151 -0.90 -5.03 -30.74
N MET A 152 -1.83 -4.15 -30.37
CA MET A 152 -1.70 -2.72 -30.57
C MET A 152 -2.04 -1.99 -29.27
N ALA A 153 -1.22 -1.02 -28.88
CA ALA A 153 -1.54 -0.09 -27.81
C ALA A 153 -1.71 1.31 -28.39
N ARG A 154 -2.81 1.97 -28.03
CA ARG A 154 -3.02 3.36 -28.40
C ARG A 154 -2.21 4.27 -27.47
N VAL A 155 -1.47 5.21 -28.04
CA VAL A 155 -0.60 6.15 -27.30
C VAL A 155 -0.91 7.59 -27.67
N ARG A 156 -0.80 8.51 -26.72
CA ARG A 156 -0.94 9.95 -26.94
C ARG A 156 0.39 10.67 -26.76
N LYS A 157 0.77 11.49 -27.73
CA LYS A 157 2.00 12.31 -27.69
C LYS A 157 1.75 13.62 -28.41
N ALA A 158 2.15 14.74 -27.79
CA ALA A 158 1.92 16.09 -28.30
C ALA A 158 0.43 16.35 -28.61
N GLY A 159 -0.47 15.84 -27.77
CA GLY A 159 -1.91 15.98 -27.91
C GLY A 159 -2.57 15.06 -28.94
N GLU A 160 -1.81 14.35 -29.77
CA GLU A 160 -2.32 13.47 -30.84
C GLU A 160 -2.19 11.98 -30.49
N TRP A 161 -3.10 11.18 -31.03
CA TRP A 161 -3.13 9.74 -30.87
C TRP A 161 -2.44 9.01 -32.02
N GLY A 162 -1.74 7.94 -31.67
CA GLY A 162 -1.14 6.96 -32.57
C GLY A 162 -1.21 5.55 -31.96
N TRP A 163 -0.57 4.58 -32.60
CA TRP A 163 -0.54 3.19 -32.13
C TRP A 163 0.87 2.62 -32.20
N ILE A 164 1.24 1.87 -31.17
CA ILE A 164 2.50 1.14 -31.07
C ILE A 164 2.24 -0.37 -31.02
N ASP A 165 3.24 -1.14 -31.46
CA ASP A 165 3.29 -2.59 -31.29
C ASP A 165 3.84 -2.97 -29.89
N PRO A 166 3.84 -4.26 -29.51
CA PRO A 166 4.36 -4.72 -28.21
C PRO A 166 5.86 -4.49 -28.01
N SER A 167 6.61 -4.13 -29.06
CA SER A 167 8.01 -3.73 -28.95
C SER A 167 8.19 -2.23 -28.68
N GLY A 168 7.10 -1.46 -28.68
CA GLY A 168 7.12 -0.01 -28.51
C GLY A 168 7.29 0.78 -29.81
N LYS A 169 7.33 0.12 -30.97
CA LYS A 169 7.50 0.78 -32.25
C LYS A 169 6.15 1.29 -32.76
N TYR A 170 6.13 2.50 -33.30
CA TYR A 170 4.92 3.01 -33.95
C TYR A 170 4.52 2.14 -35.14
N ILE A 171 3.30 1.61 -35.07
CA ILE A 171 2.55 1.10 -36.20
C ILE A 171 1.96 2.29 -36.96
N ILE A 172 1.46 3.27 -36.21
CA ILE A 172 0.87 4.50 -36.71
C ILE A 172 1.38 5.65 -35.85
N ASN A 173 2.07 6.62 -36.48
CA ASN A 173 2.56 7.81 -35.78
C ASN A 173 1.38 8.65 -35.23
N PRO A 174 1.57 9.36 -34.10
CA PRO A 174 0.61 10.31 -33.58
C PRO A 174 0.23 11.33 -34.66
N GLN A 175 -1.06 11.38 -34.98
CA GLN A 175 -1.62 12.32 -35.98
C GLN A 175 -3.15 12.51 -35.85
N PHE A 176 -3.79 11.85 -34.88
CA PHE A 176 -5.24 11.88 -34.71
C PHE A 176 -5.63 12.65 -33.46
N ALA A 177 -6.44 13.70 -33.59
CA ALA A 177 -6.96 14.43 -32.43
C ALA A 177 -7.83 13.54 -31.52
N ASN A 178 -8.55 12.58 -32.11
CA ASN A 178 -9.36 11.59 -31.41
C ASN A 178 -9.17 10.22 -32.05
N ALA A 179 -9.13 9.16 -31.24
CA ALA A 179 -8.98 7.81 -31.72
C ALA A 179 -9.70 6.81 -30.78
N MET A 180 -10.18 5.72 -31.36
CA MET A 180 -10.79 4.58 -30.66
C MET A 180 -9.93 3.32 -30.86
N ASP A 181 -10.19 2.27 -30.09
CA ASP A 181 -9.45 1.02 -30.23
C ASP A 181 -9.91 0.27 -31.49
N PHE A 182 -8.99 -0.48 -32.12
CA PHE A 182 -9.32 -1.27 -33.30
C PHE A 182 -10.19 -2.47 -32.90
N VAL A 183 -11.38 -2.56 -33.50
CA VAL A 183 -12.26 -3.71 -33.29
C VAL A 183 -11.96 -4.77 -34.35
N LYS A 184 -11.69 -6.00 -33.91
CA LYS A 184 -11.53 -7.13 -34.79
C LYS A 184 -12.88 -7.49 -35.42
N VAL A 185 -12.99 -7.39 -36.74
CA VAL A 185 -14.14 -7.91 -37.48
C VAL A 185 -13.83 -9.36 -37.87
N SER A 186 -14.51 -10.32 -37.25
CA SER A 186 -14.46 -11.72 -37.69
C SER A 186 -15.18 -11.88 -39.03
N LYS A 187 -14.49 -12.41 -40.04
CA LYS A 187 -15.11 -12.93 -41.27
C LYS A 187 -15.53 -14.38 -41.08
#